data_AF-A0A317GZY2-F1
#
_entry.id   AF-A0A317GZY2-F1
#
_cell.length_a   1.000
_cell.length_b   1.000
_cell.length_c   1.000
_cell.angle_alpha   90.00
_cell.angle_beta   90.00
_cell.angle_gamma   90.00
#
_symmetry.space_group_name_H-M   'P 1'
#
loop_
_entity.id
_entity.type
_entity.pdbx_description
1 polymer ?
#
loop_
_entity_poly.entity_id
_entity_poly.type
_entity_poly.pdbx_seq_one_letter_code
_entity_poly.pdbx_strand_id
1 'polypeptide(L)'
;MTELRDYQSDALKALRETVSHRVLRIVLQAPTGSGKTRVAADVVEGALRKGNRLTFVVPAISLVDQAVEMFYAEGIKDIGVIQADHVMTDWSKPVQVASIQTIRSRGKFPQSQVVIFDEVHQLHKWHVVWLRHPEWQQTPFIGLSATPWTKGLGRYFETLLVMSTTKELIDQGYLSKFKVFAADHPDLTDVKTVRGDYHEGQLSNVMQQDALVANVIETWRRLHNKDKTFLFAVDCAHAQMLQARFTDAGISCGYQDAYTSIADRAALKRAFHNGEVRVISNVGTLTVGVDYDVRCLVLARPTKSEMLYVQIIGRALRTAEGKEHALILDHTDTTARLGMVTDIHHEHLDDGRFRQKKTAERKPALPRPCPKCAFLIPVGAKLCPECGFERKIESKIIEREGELVEIGAWRLSKPNGTNNNFFPYSYEEKMRFYAQLRGYGVEHGYKPGWAKLKYREKFNGAWPDWAWNDHHPMAPGPEVRQFVRSRFIAWAESPDNPRNKRPGAA
;
A
#
# COMPACT_ATOMS: atom_id res chain seq x y z
N MET A 1 20.21 8.51 -29.54
CA MET A 1 19.11 8.37 -28.57
C MET A 1 18.22 7.23 -29.04
N THR A 2 17.69 6.44 -28.11
CA THR A 2 16.71 5.39 -28.45
C THR A 2 15.38 6.03 -28.82
N GLU A 3 14.65 5.42 -29.76
CA GLU A 3 13.32 5.87 -30.16
C GLU A 3 12.35 5.86 -28.96
N LEU A 4 11.46 6.86 -28.91
CA LEU A 4 10.43 6.92 -27.89
C LEU A 4 9.35 5.89 -28.18
N ARG A 5 8.86 5.22 -27.14
CA ARG A 5 7.66 4.37 -27.24
C ARG A 5 6.42 5.24 -27.36
N ASP A 6 5.35 4.72 -27.96
CA ASP A 6 4.11 5.46 -28.21
C ASP A 6 3.57 6.14 -26.95
N TYR A 7 3.44 5.40 -25.83
CA TYR A 7 2.96 5.96 -24.57
C TYR A 7 3.86 7.07 -24.00
N GLN A 8 5.17 7.04 -24.30
CA GLN A 8 6.11 8.09 -23.89
C GLN A 8 5.93 9.34 -24.76
N SER A 9 5.75 9.14 -26.07
CA SER A 9 5.48 10.21 -27.03
C SER A 9 4.16 10.93 -26.71
N ASP A 10 3.10 10.17 -26.44
CA ASP A 10 1.78 10.70 -26.08
C ASP A 10 1.85 11.50 -24.77
N ALA A 11 2.54 10.98 -23.76
CA ALA A 11 2.75 11.69 -22.50
C ALA A 11 3.55 12.99 -22.68
N LEU A 12 4.59 12.99 -23.52
CA LEU A 12 5.36 14.20 -23.85
C LEU A 12 4.53 15.22 -24.63
N LYS A 13 3.65 14.76 -25.53
CA LYS A 13 2.70 15.63 -26.24
C LYS A 13 1.73 16.27 -25.26
N ALA A 14 1.10 15.48 -24.40
CA ALA A 14 0.19 15.98 -23.36
C ALA A 14 0.88 16.97 -22.41
N LEU A 15 2.13 16.67 -22.02
CA LEU A 15 2.96 17.57 -21.20
C LEU A 15 3.20 18.91 -21.90
N ARG A 16 3.60 18.90 -23.18
CA ARG A 16 3.85 20.12 -23.96
C ARG A 16 2.57 20.93 -24.18
N GLU A 17 1.45 20.26 -24.47
CA GLU A 17 0.12 20.88 -24.60
C GLU A 17 -0.32 21.55 -23.30
N THR A 18 -0.19 20.86 -22.16
CA THR A 18 -0.48 21.40 -20.82
C THR A 18 0.35 22.66 -20.53
N VAL A 19 1.66 22.62 -20.83
CA VAL A 19 2.54 23.80 -20.68
C VAL A 19 2.12 24.94 -21.62
N SER A 20 1.67 24.65 -22.84
CA SER A 20 1.20 25.66 -23.80
C SER A 20 -0.04 26.41 -23.30
N HIS A 21 -0.88 25.74 -22.52
CA HIS A 21 -2.02 26.33 -21.81
C HIS A 21 -1.66 27.04 -20.51
N ARG A 22 -0.36 27.29 -20.25
CA ARG A 22 0.15 27.96 -19.04
C ARG A 22 -0.13 27.25 -17.73
N VAL A 23 -0.37 25.93 -17.77
CA VAL A 23 -0.33 25.09 -16.58
C VAL A 23 1.13 24.68 -16.35
N LEU A 24 1.75 25.24 -15.30
CA LEU A 24 3.20 25.19 -15.10
C LEU A 24 3.63 24.34 -13.91
N ARG A 25 2.70 23.63 -13.26
CA ARG A 25 2.96 22.81 -12.08
C ARG A 25 2.39 21.42 -12.33
N ILE A 26 3.17 20.58 -13.00
CA ILE A 26 2.71 19.32 -13.56
C ILE A 26 3.41 18.16 -12.87
N VAL A 27 2.68 17.10 -12.57
CA VAL A 27 3.26 15.82 -12.19
C VAL A 27 3.02 14.82 -13.30
N LEU A 28 4.08 14.19 -13.79
CA LEU A 28 4.01 13.08 -14.71
C LEU A 28 4.20 11.77 -13.94
N GLN A 29 3.12 11.00 -13.80
CA GLN A 29 3.15 9.67 -13.23
C GLN A 29 3.66 8.66 -14.26
N ALA A 30 4.72 7.95 -13.88
CA ALA A 30 5.41 7.01 -14.74
C ALA A 30 5.88 5.80 -13.91
N PRO A 31 5.21 4.62 -14.05
CA PRO A 31 5.52 3.42 -13.28
C PRO A 31 7.00 3.03 -13.32
N THR A 32 7.47 2.28 -12.34
CA THR A 32 8.85 1.76 -12.36
C THR A 32 9.08 0.91 -13.61
N GLY A 33 10.18 1.14 -14.33
CA GLY A 33 10.49 0.45 -15.59
C GLY A 33 9.85 1.06 -16.85
N SER A 34 9.00 2.08 -16.72
CA SER A 34 8.33 2.74 -17.86
C SER A 34 9.23 3.66 -18.71
N GLY A 35 10.48 3.88 -18.31
CA GLY A 35 11.43 4.75 -19.02
C GLY A 35 11.34 6.23 -18.65
N LYS A 36 11.06 6.57 -17.37
CA LYS A 36 11.13 7.95 -16.82
C LYS A 36 12.36 8.72 -17.28
N THR A 37 13.51 8.08 -17.23
CA THR A 37 14.80 8.55 -17.75
C THR A 37 14.71 9.09 -19.17
N ARG A 38 14.14 8.31 -20.09
CA ARG A 38 14.02 8.66 -21.50
C ARG A 38 13.14 9.90 -21.70
N VAL A 39 12.02 9.95 -20.97
CA VAL A 39 11.11 11.11 -20.97
C VAL A 39 11.80 12.35 -20.41
N ALA A 40 12.54 12.23 -19.30
CA ALA A 40 13.30 13.33 -18.73
C ALA A 40 14.34 13.86 -19.74
N ALA A 41 15.07 12.96 -20.40
CA ALA A 41 16.07 13.33 -21.42
C ALA A 41 15.43 14.08 -22.60
N ASP A 42 14.26 13.65 -23.07
CA ASP A 42 13.54 14.36 -24.15
C ASP A 42 13.09 15.77 -23.73
N VAL A 43 12.64 15.94 -22.49
CA VAL A 43 12.32 17.28 -21.94
C VAL A 43 13.58 18.15 -21.87
N VAL A 44 14.71 17.59 -21.43
CA VAL A 44 16.00 18.31 -21.40
C VAL A 44 16.40 18.75 -22.81
N GLU A 45 16.38 17.83 -23.77
CA GLU A 45 16.74 18.13 -25.15
C GLU A 45 15.82 19.20 -25.75
N GLY A 46 14.51 19.09 -25.55
CA GLY A 46 13.54 20.08 -26.01
C GLY A 46 13.75 21.46 -25.38
N ALA A 47 14.23 21.53 -24.14
CA ALA A 47 14.63 22.79 -23.52
C ALA A 47 15.92 23.35 -24.15
N LEU A 48 16.94 22.51 -24.32
CA LEU A 48 18.22 22.90 -24.92
C LEU A 48 18.07 23.40 -26.36
N ARG A 49 17.24 22.75 -27.18
CA ARG A 49 16.93 23.19 -28.56
C ARG A 49 16.31 24.60 -28.61
N LYS A 50 15.66 25.03 -27.53
CA LYS A 50 15.08 26.39 -27.39
C LYS A 50 16.05 27.38 -26.73
N GLY A 51 17.30 26.99 -26.47
CA GLY A 51 18.27 27.81 -25.74
C GLY A 51 17.95 27.97 -24.24
N ASN A 52 17.04 27.16 -23.70
CA ASN A 52 16.65 27.23 -22.29
C ASN A 52 17.62 26.47 -21.40
N ARG A 53 17.81 26.97 -20.18
CA ARG A 53 18.51 26.29 -19.09
C ARG A 53 17.53 25.44 -18.29
N LEU A 54 17.97 24.28 -17.85
CA LEU A 54 17.15 23.34 -17.10
C LEU A 54 17.88 22.87 -15.85
N THR A 55 17.14 22.75 -14.73
CA THR A 55 17.65 22.03 -13.55
C THR A 55 16.88 20.73 -13.35
N PHE A 56 17.61 19.62 -13.24
CA PHE A 56 17.11 18.31 -12.85
C PHE A 56 17.48 18.03 -11.40
N VAL A 57 16.48 17.80 -10.55
CA VAL A 57 16.66 17.62 -9.11
C VAL A 57 16.37 16.18 -8.71
N VAL A 58 17.33 15.55 -8.03
CA VAL A 58 17.16 14.22 -7.44
C VAL A 58 16.88 14.31 -5.93
N PRO A 59 16.22 13.30 -5.33
CA PRO A 59 15.83 13.35 -3.92
C PRO A 59 16.99 13.09 -2.95
N ALA A 60 18.16 12.65 -3.41
CA ALA A 60 19.31 12.35 -2.56
C ALA A 60 20.64 12.58 -3.28
N ILE A 61 21.69 12.92 -2.53
CA ILE A 61 23.06 13.14 -3.04
C ILE A 61 23.60 11.88 -3.74
N SER A 62 23.30 10.69 -3.21
CA SER A 62 23.72 9.41 -3.78
C SER A 62 23.15 9.09 -5.17
N LEU A 63 22.17 9.87 -5.66
CA LEU A 63 21.55 9.71 -6.97
C LEU A 63 22.05 10.72 -8.00
N VAL A 64 22.91 11.67 -7.61
CA VAL A 64 23.44 12.71 -8.52
C VAL A 64 24.25 12.08 -9.64
N ASP A 65 25.22 11.24 -9.31
CA ASP A 65 26.09 10.59 -10.30
C ASP A 65 25.28 9.68 -11.23
N GLN A 66 24.30 8.96 -10.68
CA GLN A 66 23.39 8.12 -11.46
C GLN A 66 22.57 8.94 -12.47
N ALA A 67 22.10 10.14 -12.08
CA ALA A 67 21.39 11.03 -12.99
C ALA A 67 22.31 11.60 -14.08
N VAL A 68 23.57 11.92 -13.75
CA VAL A 68 24.56 12.36 -14.74
C VAL A 68 24.87 11.24 -15.74
N GLU A 69 25.19 10.04 -15.26
CA GLU A 69 25.46 8.86 -16.10
C GLU A 69 24.27 8.57 -17.03
N MET A 70 23.05 8.64 -16.49
CA MET A 70 21.81 8.48 -17.23
C MET A 70 21.68 9.47 -18.38
N PHE A 71 21.89 10.77 -18.13
CA PHE A 71 21.83 11.77 -19.20
C PHE A 71 22.97 11.64 -20.19
N TYR A 72 24.16 11.24 -19.72
CA TYR A 72 25.29 10.95 -20.59
C TYR A 72 24.99 9.80 -21.55
N ALA A 73 24.34 8.73 -21.09
CA ALA A 73 23.92 7.61 -21.92
C ALA A 73 22.89 8.04 -22.99
N GLU A 74 22.05 9.03 -22.67
CA GLU A 74 21.10 9.64 -23.60
C GLU A 74 21.73 10.69 -24.54
N GLY A 75 23.04 10.96 -24.42
CA GLY A 75 23.76 11.89 -25.28
C GLY A 75 23.75 13.35 -24.81
N ILE A 76 23.18 13.65 -23.64
CA ILE A 76 23.22 14.98 -23.04
C ILE A 76 24.53 15.12 -22.26
N LYS A 77 25.48 15.90 -22.81
CA LYS A 77 26.84 16.04 -22.25
C LYS A 77 27.10 17.38 -21.54
N ASP A 78 26.38 18.43 -21.91
CA ASP A 78 26.54 19.78 -21.35
C ASP A 78 25.87 19.94 -19.98
N ILE A 79 26.40 19.21 -19.01
CA ILE A 79 25.88 19.10 -17.65
C ILE A 79 26.86 19.68 -16.64
N GLY A 80 26.35 20.54 -15.77
CA GLY A 80 27.01 20.96 -14.54
C GLY A 80 26.32 20.31 -13.34
N VAL A 81 27.11 20.01 -12.30
CA VAL A 81 26.59 19.46 -11.05
C VAL A 81 26.62 20.52 -9.95
N ILE A 82 25.53 20.64 -9.20
CA ILE A 82 25.44 21.56 -8.07
C ILE A 82 25.75 20.78 -6.80
N GLN A 83 27.05 20.68 -6.51
CA GLN A 83 27.62 20.08 -5.31
C GLN A 83 28.99 20.74 -5.05
N ALA A 84 29.47 20.78 -3.80
CA ALA A 84 30.69 21.53 -3.49
C ALA A 84 31.92 20.88 -4.12
N ASP A 85 32.20 19.64 -3.74
CA ASP A 85 33.43 18.94 -4.11
C ASP A 85 33.25 17.99 -5.30
N HIS A 86 32.22 18.21 -6.12
CA HIS A 86 31.96 17.36 -7.27
C HIS A 86 32.78 17.82 -8.48
N VAL A 87 33.47 16.89 -9.16
CA VAL A 87 34.40 17.20 -10.26
C VAL A 87 33.73 17.90 -11.45
N MET A 88 32.44 17.66 -11.66
CA MET A 88 31.63 18.32 -12.71
C MET A 88 30.92 19.60 -12.25
N THR A 89 31.38 20.24 -11.18
CA THR A 89 30.75 21.46 -10.69
C THR A 89 31.00 22.63 -11.64
N ASP A 90 29.98 23.01 -12.39
CA ASP A 90 30.05 24.12 -13.36
C ASP A 90 28.67 24.76 -13.55
N TRP A 91 28.49 25.97 -13.02
CA TRP A 91 27.23 26.71 -13.10
C TRP A 91 26.97 27.31 -14.50
N SER A 92 27.97 27.35 -15.37
CA SER A 92 27.85 27.90 -16.73
C SER A 92 27.07 26.96 -17.66
N LYS A 93 27.05 25.67 -17.35
CA LYS A 93 26.37 24.64 -18.15
C LYS A 93 24.86 24.85 -18.22
N PRO A 94 24.22 24.60 -19.38
CA PRO A 94 22.80 24.83 -19.57
C PRO A 94 21.93 23.80 -18.82
N VAL A 95 22.44 22.59 -18.58
CA VAL A 95 21.78 21.59 -17.73
C VAL A 95 22.48 21.54 -16.38
N GLN A 96 21.71 21.67 -15.31
CA GLN A 96 22.20 21.53 -13.93
C GLN A 96 21.58 20.28 -13.29
N VAL A 97 22.40 19.42 -12.70
CA VAL A 97 21.94 18.30 -11.87
C VAL A 97 22.23 18.62 -10.42
N ALA A 98 21.24 18.48 -9.54
CA ALA A 98 21.37 18.81 -8.13
C ALA A 98 20.58 17.84 -7.25
N SER A 99 21.04 17.59 -6.03
CA SER A 99 20.15 17.03 -5.00
C SER A 99 19.36 18.15 -4.32
N ILE A 100 18.15 17.85 -3.86
CA ILE A 100 17.35 18.81 -3.08
C ILE A 100 18.04 19.20 -1.76
N GLN A 101 18.83 18.30 -1.17
CA GLN A 101 19.64 18.58 0.02
C GLN A 101 20.73 19.61 -0.27
N THR A 102 21.36 19.53 -1.45
CA THR A 102 22.39 20.49 -1.84
C THR A 102 21.79 21.86 -2.09
N ILE A 103 20.63 21.94 -2.77
CA ILE A 103 19.89 23.19 -2.96
C ILE A 103 19.57 23.83 -1.61
N ARG A 104 19.03 23.04 -0.68
CA ARG A 104 18.78 23.48 0.71
C ARG A 104 20.05 24.05 1.36
N SER A 105 21.14 23.30 1.31
CA SER A 105 22.37 23.66 2.02
C SER A 105 22.97 24.95 1.48
N ARG A 106 22.82 25.21 0.19
CA ARG A 106 23.30 26.45 -0.45
C ARG A 106 22.33 27.62 -0.29
N GLY A 107 21.04 27.36 -0.06
CA GLY A 107 20.00 28.38 0.02
C GLY A 107 19.80 29.17 -1.27
N LYS A 108 20.24 28.62 -2.42
CA LYS A 108 20.22 29.28 -3.72
C LYS A 108 19.65 28.34 -4.78
N PHE A 109 18.72 28.86 -5.58
CA PHE A 109 18.16 28.15 -6.74
C PHE A 109 18.96 28.49 -8.01
N PRO A 110 19.17 27.53 -8.92
CA PRO A 110 19.87 27.77 -10.18
C PRO A 110 18.94 28.44 -11.19
N GLN A 111 19.48 29.36 -11.99
CA GLN A 111 18.69 30.01 -13.04
C GLN A 111 18.28 28.99 -14.10
N SER A 112 16.97 28.77 -14.19
CA SER A 112 16.35 27.69 -14.96
C SER A 112 15.05 28.17 -15.57
N GLN A 113 14.83 27.90 -16.85
CA GLN A 113 13.57 28.12 -17.55
C GLN A 113 12.66 26.88 -17.51
N VAL A 114 13.19 25.73 -17.08
CA VAL A 114 12.44 24.50 -16.79
C VAL A 114 13.08 23.81 -15.59
N VAL A 115 12.26 23.26 -14.69
CA VAL A 115 12.76 22.50 -13.54
C VAL A 115 12.08 21.13 -13.51
N ILE A 116 12.86 20.07 -13.34
CA ILE A 116 12.37 18.71 -13.19
C ILE A 116 12.71 18.22 -11.79
N PHE A 117 11.72 17.73 -11.04
CA PHE A 117 11.91 17.06 -9.75
C PHE A 117 11.70 15.57 -9.92
N ASP A 118 12.76 14.78 -9.81
CA ASP A 118 12.67 13.33 -9.80
C ASP A 118 12.18 12.80 -8.45
N GLU A 119 11.44 11.70 -8.50
CA GLU A 119 10.75 11.09 -7.36
C GLU A 119 10.02 12.11 -6.47
N VAL A 120 9.24 13.01 -7.09
CA VAL A 120 8.57 14.15 -6.44
C VAL A 120 7.63 13.76 -5.29
N HIS A 121 7.29 12.48 -5.19
CA HIS A 121 6.60 11.92 -4.03
C HIS A 121 7.41 12.09 -2.72
N GLN A 122 8.74 12.17 -2.79
CA GLN A 122 9.61 12.58 -1.66
C GLN A 122 9.59 14.10 -1.50
N LEU A 123 8.43 14.64 -1.15
CA LEU A 123 8.22 16.08 -1.07
C LEU A 123 8.97 16.70 0.12
N HIS A 124 10.11 17.32 -0.15
CA HIS A 124 10.85 18.15 0.82
C HIS A 124 10.37 19.61 0.86
N LYS A 125 10.58 20.26 2.02
CA LYS A 125 10.27 21.69 2.24
C LYS A 125 10.86 22.61 1.15
N TRP A 126 12.06 22.33 0.67
CA TRP A 126 12.73 23.17 -0.33
C TRP A 126 12.14 23.05 -1.73
N HIS A 127 11.48 21.94 -2.07
CA HIS A 127 10.66 21.89 -3.29
C HIS A 127 9.56 22.94 -3.22
N VAL A 128 8.85 23.00 -2.08
CA VAL A 128 7.75 23.95 -1.86
C VAL A 128 8.24 25.40 -1.89
N VAL A 129 9.39 25.68 -1.26
CA VAL A 129 9.99 27.02 -1.28
C VAL A 129 10.30 27.45 -2.71
N TRP A 130 10.89 26.56 -3.53
CA TRP A 130 11.21 26.88 -4.92
C TRP A 130 9.95 27.06 -5.79
N LEU A 131 8.99 26.14 -5.69
CA LEU A 131 7.73 26.19 -6.44
C LEU A 131 6.96 27.49 -6.25
N ARG A 132 7.08 28.09 -5.05
CA ARG A 132 6.41 29.33 -4.63
C ARG A 132 7.26 30.58 -4.80
N HIS A 133 8.52 30.44 -5.21
CA HIS A 133 9.41 31.58 -5.31
C HIS A 133 8.95 32.54 -6.44
N PRO A 134 8.84 33.86 -6.20
CA PRO A 134 8.28 34.81 -7.17
C PRO A 134 9.00 34.82 -8.52
N GLU A 135 10.32 34.68 -8.52
CA GLU A 135 11.15 34.65 -9.73
C GLU A 135 10.84 33.47 -10.68
N TRP A 136 10.32 32.36 -10.15
CA TRP A 136 10.03 31.14 -10.93
C TRP A 136 8.53 30.92 -11.19
N GLN A 137 7.70 31.95 -11.04
CA GLN A 137 6.26 31.82 -11.31
C GLN A 137 5.95 31.42 -12.77
N GLN A 138 6.76 31.90 -13.72
CA GLN A 138 6.62 31.59 -15.15
C GLN A 138 7.43 30.37 -15.61
N THR A 139 8.13 29.69 -14.70
CA THR A 139 8.91 28.49 -15.00
C THR A 139 8.04 27.24 -14.85
N PRO A 140 7.99 26.32 -15.84
CA PRO A 140 7.39 25.00 -15.66
C PRO A 140 8.19 24.16 -14.67
N PHE A 141 7.49 23.60 -13.67
CA PHE A 141 8.00 22.57 -12.77
C PHE A 141 7.31 21.26 -13.09
N ILE A 142 8.12 20.24 -13.37
CA ILE A 142 7.68 18.92 -13.80
C ILE A 142 8.15 17.92 -12.74
N GLY A 143 7.21 17.37 -11.97
CA GLY A 143 7.48 16.30 -11.02
C GLY A 143 7.39 14.94 -11.71
N LEU A 144 8.44 14.12 -11.64
CA LEU A 144 8.42 12.73 -12.10
C LEU A 144 8.24 11.81 -10.89
N SER A 145 7.37 10.81 -10.98
CA SER A 145 7.22 9.80 -9.92
C SER A 145 6.48 8.57 -10.43
N ALA A 146 6.80 7.38 -9.91
CA ALA A 146 5.93 6.22 -10.12
C ALA A 146 4.62 6.30 -9.32
N THR A 147 4.67 7.02 -8.20
CA THR A 147 3.67 6.95 -7.14
C THR A 147 3.48 8.35 -6.52
N PRO A 148 2.93 9.34 -7.25
CA PRO A 148 2.75 10.71 -6.78
C PRO A 148 1.57 10.86 -5.80
N TRP A 149 1.48 9.95 -4.82
CA TRP A 149 0.33 9.81 -3.93
C TRP A 149 0.61 10.38 -2.53
N THR A 150 1.68 11.17 -2.41
CA THR A 150 2.04 11.86 -1.19
C THR A 150 0.94 12.83 -0.81
N LYS A 151 0.45 12.70 0.42
CA LYS A 151 -0.61 13.56 0.95
C LYS A 151 -0.24 15.04 0.83
N GLY A 152 -1.15 15.84 0.26
CA GLY A 152 -0.95 17.27 0.06
C GLY A 152 -0.08 17.66 -1.14
N LEU A 153 0.37 16.72 -1.99
CA LEU A 153 1.13 17.04 -3.20
C LEU A 153 0.33 17.95 -4.16
N GLY A 154 -0.99 17.75 -4.24
CA GLY A 154 -1.93 18.56 -5.03
C GLY A 154 -2.12 19.99 -4.51
N ARG A 155 -1.50 20.37 -3.38
CA ARG A 155 -1.43 21.77 -2.92
C ARG A 155 -0.36 22.58 -3.64
N TYR A 156 0.55 21.91 -4.33
CA TYR A 156 1.73 22.50 -4.95
C TYR A 156 1.83 22.21 -6.44
N PHE A 157 1.17 21.14 -6.88
CA PHE A 157 1.03 20.77 -8.28
C PHE A 157 -0.43 20.82 -8.70
N GLU A 158 -0.68 21.32 -9.91
CA GLU A 158 -2.01 21.62 -10.44
C GLU A 158 -2.59 20.45 -11.23
N THR A 159 -1.74 19.65 -11.89
CA THR A 159 -2.20 18.60 -12.81
C THR A 159 -1.36 17.33 -12.67
N LEU A 160 -2.05 16.18 -12.70
CA LEU A 160 -1.46 14.85 -12.83
C LEU A 160 -1.66 14.37 -14.28
N LEU A 161 -0.57 14.09 -14.96
CA LEU A 161 -0.56 13.37 -16.23
C LEU A 161 -0.13 11.93 -15.94
N VAL A 162 -0.97 10.96 -16.29
CA VAL A 162 -0.63 9.54 -16.16
C VAL A 162 -0.09 9.07 -17.50
N MET A 163 1.20 8.73 -17.55
CA MET A 163 1.85 8.27 -18.78
C MET A 163 1.34 6.89 -19.20
N SER A 164 1.25 5.96 -18.24
CA SER A 164 0.67 4.63 -18.43
C SER A 164 0.46 3.98 -17.06
N THR A 165 -0.43 2.99 -16.98
CA THR A 165 -0.64 2.15 -15.80
C THR A 165 0.28 0.93 -15.79
N THR A 166 0.54 0.35 -14.61
CA THR A 166 1.31 -0.91 -14.52
C THR A 166 0.68 -2.02 -15.35
N LYS A 167 -0.65 -2.07 -15.40
CA LYS A 167 -1.41 -3.06 -16.17
C LYS A 167 -1.14 -2.91 -17.67
N GLU A 168 -1.29 -1.70 -18.22
CA GLU A 168 -1.04 -1.42 -19.64
C GLU A 168 0.39 -1.80 -20.05
N LEU A 169 1.39 -1.45 -19.23
CA LEU A 169 2.78 -1.78 -19.53
C LEU A 169 3.05 -3.29 -19.52
N ILE A 170 2.36 -4.05 -18.67
CA ILE A 170 2.43 -5.53 -18.68
C ILE A 170 1.72 -6.08 -19.92
N ASP A 171 0.53 -5.59 -20.23
CA ASP A 171 -0.26 -6.04 -21.38
C ASP A 171 0.49 -5.80 -22.71
N GLN A 172 1.21 -4.68 -22.81
CA GLN A 172 2.04 -4.30 -23.96
C GLN A 172 3.43 -4.97 -23.96
N GLY A 173 3.78 -5.74 -22.92
CA GLY A 173 5.08 -6.43 -22.83
C GLY A 173 6.27 -5.54 -22.46
N TYR A 174 6.03 -4.30 -22.06
CA TYR A 174 7.08 -3.40 -21.54
C TYR A 174 7.46 -3.69 -20.09
N LEU A 175 6.60 -4.38 -19.35
CA LEU A 175 6.87 -4.99 -18.05
C LEU A 175 6.59 -6.49 -18.11
N SER A 176 7.33 -7.24 -17.30
CA SER A 176 7.12 -8.67 -17.11
C SER A 176 5.79 -8.94 -16.42
N LYS A 177 5.10 -10.01 -16.84
CA LYS A 177 4.04 -10.64 -16.06
C LYS A 177 4.58 -11.07 -14.69
N PHE A 178 3.70 -11.32 -13.73
CA PHE A 178 4.11 -11.79 -12.41
C PHE A 178 3.09 -12.76 -11.80
N LYS A 179 3.56 -13.54 -10.83
CA LYS A 179 2.76 -14.42 -9.99
C LYS A 179 2.96 -14.04 -8.53
N VAL A 180 1.90 -14.08 -7.72
CA VAL A 180 1.97 -13.78 -6.29
C VAL A 180 1.55 -15.00 -5.48
N PHE A 181 2.35 -15.35 -4.47
CA PHE A 181 2.03 -16.38 -3.48
C PHE A 181 1.99 -15.73 -2.10
N ALA A 182 0.86 -15.85 -1.41
CA ALA A 182 0.70 -15.38 -0.03
C ALA A 182 1.11 -16.50 0.93
N ALA A 183 2.37 -16.47 1.36
CA ALA A 183 3.04 -17.58 2.02
C ALA A 183 2.85 -17.60 3.54
N ASP A 184 2.58 -16.44 4.14
CA ASP A 184 2.38 -16.28 5.59
C ASP A 184 1.30 -15.26 5.90
N HIS A 185 0.76 -15.38 7.11
CA HIS A 185 -0.28 -14.52 7.69
C HIS A 185 0.17 -14.04 9.07
N PRO A 186 1.16 -13.13 9.18
CA PRO A 186 1.65 -12.66 10.47
C PRO A 186 0.54 -11.92 11.23
N ASP A 187 0.43 -12.17 12.54
CA ASP A 187 -0.51 -11.46 13.39
C ASP A 187 0.01 -10.05 13.70
N LEU A 188 -0.63 -9.05 13.09
CA LEU A 188 -0.26 -7.64 13.22
C LEU A 188 -1.28 -6.86 14.07
N THR A 189 -2.14 -7.54 14.84
CA THR A 189 -3.25 -6.92 15.59
C THR A 189 -2.78 -5.87 16.58
N ASP A 190 -1.65 -6.13 17.27
CA ASP A 190 -1.09 -5.23 18.30
C ASP A 190 -0.06 -4.22 17.76
N VAL A 191 0.23 -4.25 16.44
CA VAL A 191 1.21 -3.35 15.83
C VAL A 191 0.56 -2.00 15.54
N LYS A 192 1.03 -0.96 16.24
CA LYS A 192 0.53 0.41 16.10
C LYS A 192 0.79 0.98 14.71
N THR A 193 0.00 1.99 14.34
CA THR A 193 0.20 2.76 13.10
C THR A 193 0.81 4.11 13.42
N VAL A 194 1.91 4.45 12.77
CA VAL A 194 2.63 5.73 12.88
C VAL A 194 2.73 6.35 11.49
N ARG A 195 2.29 7.59 11.34
CA ARG A 195 2.34 8.35 10.07
C ARG A 195 1.74 7.61 8.86
N GLY A 196 0.73 6.78 9.10
CA GLY A 196 0.02 6.03 8.05
C GLY A 196 0.58 4.66 7.72
N ASP A 197 1.68 4.22 8.35
CA ASP A 197 2.22 2.86 8.21
C ASP A 197 2.42 2.20 9.58
N TYR A 198 2.81 0.92 9.63
CA TYR A 198 3.10 0.20 10.87
C TYR A 198 4.30 0.81 11.62
N HIS A 199 4.26 0.73 12.96
CA HIS A 199 5.39 1.08 13.80
C HIS A 199 6.53 0.07 13.59
N GLU A 200 7.63 0.53 13.01
CA GLU A 200 8.75 -0.30 12.56
C GLU A 200 9.30 -1.24 13.65
N GLY A 201 9.62 -0.74 14.85
CA GLY A 201 10.17 -1.59 15.92
C GLY A 201 9.20 -2.68 16.42
N GLN A 202 7.90 -2.37 16.53
CA GLN A 202 6.90 -3.38 16.92
C GLN A 202 6.69 -4.41 15.81
N LEU A 203 6.68 -3.94 14.55
CA LEU A 203 6.58 -4.80 13.38
C LEU A 203 7.76 -5.76 13.27
N SER A 204 8.97 -5.26 13.55
CA SER A 204 10.20 -6.04 13.52
C SER A 204 10.14 -7.21 14.51
N ASN A 205 9.68 -6.97 15.74
CA ASN A 205 9.53 -8.03 16.75
C ASN A 205 8.61 -9.17 16.28
N VAL A 206 7.52 -8.85 15.56
CA VAL A 206 6.62 -9.88 15.01
C VAL A 206 7.30 -10.63 13.87
N MET A 207 7.88 -9.90 12.92
CA MET A 207 8.46 -10.51 11.72
C MET A 207 9.74 -11.29 12.00
N GLN A 208 10.40 -11.06 13.13
CA GLN A 208 11.59 -11.80 13.55
C GLN A 208 11.28 -13.16 14.21
N GLN A 209 10.01 -13.54 14.37
CA GLN A 209 9.65 -14.85 14.92
C GLN A 209 10.22 -15.99 14.06
N ASP A 210 10.88 -16.96 14.70
CA ASP A 210 11.60 -18.05 14.02
C ASP A 210 10.74 -18.80 12.99
N ALA A 211 9.46 -19.01 13.28
CA ALA A 211 8.53 -19.68 12.37
C ALA A 211 8.35 -18.92 11.04
N LEU A 212 8.20 -17.59 11.08
CA LEU A 212 8.04 -16.76 9.88
C LEU A 212 9.33 -16.74 9.05
N VAL A 213 10.47 -16.63 9.74
CA VAL A 213 11.80 -16.58 9.11
C VAL A 213 12.15 -17.91 8.44
N ALA A 214 11.84 -19.04 9.09
CA ALA A 214 12.00 -20.36 8.50
C ALA A 214 11.10 -20.53 7.27
N ASN A 215 9.82 -20.12 7.35
CA ASN A 215 8.90 -20.20 6.22
C ASN A 215 9.37 -19.38 5.02
N VAL A 216 9.97 -18.19 5.22
CA VAL A 216 10.58 -17.41 4.12
C VAL A 216 11.55 -18.26 3.30
N ILE A 217 12.45 -18.99 3.97
CA ILE A 217 13.48 -19.79 3.29
C ILE A 217 12.88 -21.04 2.65
N GLU A 218 11.98 -21.74 3.36
CA GLU A 218 11.30 -22.93 2.85
C GLU A 218 10.45 -22.62 1.62
N THR A 219 9.64 -21.56 1.67
CA THR A 219 8.82 -21.12 0.55
C THR A 219 9.68 -20.68 -0.63
N TRP A 220 10.77 -19.94 -0.39
CA TRP A 220 11.71 -19.56 -1.45
C TRP A 220 12.36 -20.78 -2.11
N ARG A 221 12.80 -21.78 -1.32
CA ARG A 221 13.36 -23.04 -1.83
C ARG A 221 12.33 -23.89 -2.58
N ARG A 222 11.07 -23.86 -2.17
CA ARG A 222 10.02 -24.66 -2.81
C ARG A 222 9.53 -24.04 -4.13
N LEU A 223 9.39 -22.72 -4.18
CA LEU A 223 8.75 -22.03 -5.30
C LEU A 223 9.73 -21.39 -6.29
N HIS A 224 10.94 -21.03 -5.87
CA HIS A 224 11.93 -20.35 -6.72
C HIS A 224 13.22 -21.14 -6.86
N ASN A 225 13.95 -21.31 -5.75
CA ASN A 225 15.27 -21.96 -5.65
C ASN A 225 16.30 -21.59 -6.74
N LYS A 226 16.27 -20.34 -7.20
CA LYS A 226 17.13 -19.81 -8.27
C LYS A 226 17.71 -18.46 -7.84
N ASP A 227 18.61 -17.93 -8.63
CA ASP A 227 19.30 -16.68 -8.30
C ASP A 227 18.37 -15.48 -8.51
N LYS A 228 18.94 -14.29 -8.35
CA LYS A 228 18.30 -13.02 -8.70
C LYS A 228 17.06 -12.73 -7.85
N THR A 229 17.20 -12.90 -6.53
CA THR A 229 16.14 -12.62 -5.55
C THR A 229 16.40 -11.35 -4.77
N PHE A 230 15.41 -10.47 -4.69
CA PHE A 230 15.40 -9.39 -3.69
C PHE A 230 14.53 -9.76 -2.51
N LEU A 231 15.02 -9.47 -1.31
CA LEU A 231 14.30 -9.63 -0.06
C LEU A 231 14.17 -8.28 0.63
N PHE A 232 12.94 -7.84 0.88
CA PHE A 232 12.64 -6.57 1.54
C PHE A 232 12.23 -6.85 2.99
N ALA A 233 13.10 -6.48 3.94
CA ALA A 233 12.87 -6.68 5.36
C ALA A 233 12.32 -5.40 6.03
N VAL A 234 11.94 -5.53 7.30
CA VAL A 234 11.35 -4.45 8.10
C VAL A 234 12.39 -3.38 8.45
N ASP A 235 13.44 -3.79 9.15
CA ASP A 235 14.55 -2.95 9.61
C ASP A 235 15.89 -3.70 9.47
N CYS A 236 16.99 -3.06 9.86
CA CYS A 236 18.35 -3.62 9.73
C CYS A 236 18.52 -4.93 10.50
N ALA A 237 17.95 -5.03 11.71
CA ALA A 237 18.06 -6.24 12.53
C ALA A 237 17.36 -7.43 11.85
N HIS A 238 16.13 -7.23 11.37
CA HIS A 238 15.39 -8.25 10.64
C HIS A 238 16.09 -8.65 9.33
N ALA A 239 16.62 -7.68 8.57
CA ALA A 239 17.35 -7.96 7.33
C ALA A 239 18.63 -8.78 7.55
N GLN A 240 19.41 -8.45 8.58
CA GLN A 240 20.63 -9.18 8.95
C GLN A 240 20.31 -10.59 9.44
N MET A 241 19.25 -10.75 10.22
CA MET A 241 18.80 -12.07 10.67
C MET A 241 18.37 -12.95 9.48
N LEU A 242 17.59 -12.41 8.54
CA LEU A 242 17.24 -13.12 7.31
C LEU A 242 18.49 -13.46 6.49
N GLN A 243 19.43 -12.53 6.35
CA GLN A 243 20.69 -12.78 5.65
C GLN A 243 21.47 -13.96 6.29
N ALA A 244 21.62 -13.94 7.62
CA ALA A 244 22.29 -15.00 8.35
C ALA A 244 21.58 -16.35 8.12
N ARG A 245 20.26 -16.39 8.23
CA ARG A 245 19.48 -17.62 8.04
C ARG A 245 19.55 -18.19 6.62
N PHE A 246 19.56 -17.35 5.59
CA PHE A 246 19.82 -17.80 4.22
C PHE A 246 21.24 -18.38 4.08
N THR A 247 22.23 -17.73 4.72
CA THR A 247 23.63 -18.16 4.70
C THR A 247 23.82 -19.50 5.43
N ASP A 248 23.22 -19.66 6.61
CA ASP A 248 23.20 -20.92 7.37
C ASP A 248 22.54 -22.05 6.59
N ALA A 249 21.55 -21.71 5.75
CA ALA A 249 20.91 -22.62 4.82
C ALA A 249 21.73 -22.87 3.53
N GLY A 250 22.99 -22.43 3.46
CA GLY A 250 23.87 -22.62 2.30
C GLY A 250 23.49 -21.82 1.06
N ILE A 251 22.74 -20.72 1.22
CA ILE A 251 22.31 -19.84 0.13
C ILE A 251 23.05 -18.51 0.27
N SER A 252 23.82 -18.10 -0.74
CA SER A 252 24.53 -16.83 -0.69
C SER A 252 23.55 -15.65 -0.64
N CYS A 253 23.64 -14.89 0.44
CA CYS A 253 22.77 -13.76 0.72
C CYS A 253 23.60 -12.52 1.07
N GLY A 254 23.51 -11.49 0.23
CA GLY A 254 24.07 -10.18 0.51
C GLY A 254 23.14 -9.32 1.35
N TYR A 255 23.67 -8.27 1.95
CA TYR A 255 22.94 -7.28 2.74
C TYR A 255 23.17 -5.87 2.21
N GLN A 256 22.12 -5.05 2.16
CA GLN A 256 22.23 -3.65 1.75
C GLN A 256 21.24 -2.73 2.50
N ASP A 257 21.76 -1.64 3.05
CA ASP A 257 20.98 -0.57 3.68
C ASP A 257 21.46 0.83 3.24
N ALA A 258 20.90 1.86 3.88
CA ALA A 258 21.21 3.26 3.59
C ALA A 258 22.69 3.63 3.87
N TYR A 259 23.37 2.90 4.77
CA TYR A 259 24.74 3.17 5.21
C TYR A 259 25.79 2.36 4.44
N THR A 260 25.37 1.35 3.68
CA THR A 260 26.25 0.58 2.79
C THR A 260 26.95 1.51 1.80
N SER A 261 28.28 1.44 1.71
CA SER A 261 29.09 2.36 0.91
C SER A 261 28.82 2.21 -0.59
N ILE A 262 29.14 3.24 -1.39
CA ILE A 262 28.97 3.20 -2.85
C ILE A 262 29.80 2.05 -3.46
N ALA A 263 31.03 1.84 -2.96
CA ALA A 263 31.91 0.77 -3.42
C ALA A 263 31.32 -0.61 -3.13
N ASP A 264 30.78 -0.82 -1.93
CA ASP A 264 30.17 -2.10 -1.53
C ASP A 264 28.88 -2.36 -2.31
N ARG A 265 28.06 -1.34 -2.57
CA ARG A 265 26.87 -1.46 -3.43
C ARG A 265 27.25 -1.88 -4.86
N ALA A 266 28.32 -1.31 -5.41
CA ALA A 266 28.81 -1.67 -6.73
C ALA A 266 29.38 -3.10 -6.77
N ALA A 267 30.12 -3.51 -5.74
CA ALA A 267 30.61 -4.88 -5.60
C ALA A 267 29.45 -5.89 -5.48
N LEU A 268 28.47 -5.60 -4.61
CA LEU A 268 27.29 -6.43 -4.41
C LEU A 268 26.44 -6.54 -5.68
N LYS A 269 26.30 -5.44 -6.44
CA LYS A 269 25.62 -5.45 -7.74
C LYS A 269 26.29 -6.39 -8.73
N ARG A 270 27.63 -6.37 -8.82
CA ARG A 270 28.39 -7.27 -9.70
C ARG A 270 28.23 -8.73 -9.28
N ALA A 271 28.42 -9.03 -8.00
CA ALA A 271 28.26 -10.37 -7.45
C ALA A 271 26.85 -10.94 -7.68
N PHE A 272 25.81 -10.10 -7.53
CA PHE A 272 24.43 -10.50 -7.81
C PHE A 272 24.17 -10.74 -9.29
N HIS A 273 24.74 -9.91 -10.18
CA HIS A 273 24.62 -10.10 -11.63
C HIS A 273 25.28 -11.41 -12.09
N ASN A 274 26.43 -11.74 -11.51
CA ASN A 274 27.21 -12.95 -11.82
C ASN A 274 26.65 -14.23 -11.19
N GLY A 275 25.64 -14.13 -10.31
CA GLY A 275 25.08 -15.28 -9.59
C GLY A 275 25.89 -15.72 -8.36
N GLU A 276 26.97 -15.02 -8.02
CA GLU A 276 27.76 -15.25 -6.79
C GLU A 276 26.91 -14.96 -5.54
N VAL A 277 26.06 -13.93 -5.60
CA VAL A 277 25.05 -13.61 -4.60
C VAL A 277 23.66 -13.89 -5.16
N ARG A 278 22.96 -14.87 -4.59
CA ARG A 278 21.65 -15.32 -5.08
C ARG A 278 20.50 -14.45 -4.56
N VAL A 279 20.65 -13.95 -3.34
CA VAL A 279 19.64 -13.15 -2.62
C VAL A 279 20.28 -11.85 -2.12
N ILE A 280 19.59 -10.72 -2.24
CA ILE A 280 19.96 -9.49 -1.52
C ILE A 280 18.85 -9.13 -0.53
N SER A 281 19.17 -9.24 0.76
CA SER A 281 18.37 -8.71 1.86
C SER A 281 18.60 -7.21 1.98
N ASN A 282 17.52 -6.41 2.01
CA ASN A 282 17.65 -4.96 2.03
C ASN A 282 16.63 -4.26 2.92
N VAL A 283 17.00 -3.04 3.32
CA VAL A 283 16.17 -2.11 4.11
C VAL A 283 16.26 -0.71 3.52
N GLY A 284 15.13 -0.14 3.14
CA GLY A 284 15.04 1.26 2.69
C GLY A 284 15.87 1.59 1.44
N THR A 285 16.41 0.58 0.75
CA THR A 285 17.19 0.73 -0.47
C THR A 285 16.59 -0.15 -1.58
N LEU A 286 17.20 -0.14 -2.77
CA LEU A 286 16.74 -0.90 -3.94
C LEU A 286 15.31 -0.57 -4.41
N THR A 287 14.60 0.37 -3.78
CA THR A 287 13.28 0.85 -4.16
C THR A 287 13.31 1.96 -5.22
N VAL A 288 14.48 2.58 -5.46
CA VAL A 288 14.71 3.70 -6.39
C VAL A 288 16.03 3.48 -7.17
N GLY A 289 16.08 3.95 -8.42
CA GLY A 289 17.36 4.29 -9.08
C GLY A 289 18.23 3.18 -9.67
N VAL A 290 17.93 1.87 -9.51
CA VAL A 290 18.85 0.83 -10.01
C VAL A 290 18.19 -0.16 -10.98
N ASP A 291 18.94 -0.52 -12.02
CA ASP A 291 18.62 -1.57 -12.99
C ASP A 291 19.25 -2.89 -12.55
N TYR A 292 18.41 -3.77 -12.01
CA TYR A 292 18.77 -5.13 -11.62
C TYR A 292 17.86 -6.09 -12.37
N ASP A 293 18.44 -7.19 -12.84
CA ASP A 293 17.66 -8.34 -13.27
C ASP A 293 17.17 -9.10 -12.04
N VAL A 294 15.92 -8.86 -11.63
CA VAL A 294 15.27 -9.49 -10.48
C VAL A 294 14.23 -10.49 -10.98
N ARG A 295 14.32 -11.75 -10.56
CA ARG A 295 13.41 -12.84 -10.95
C ARG A 295 12.42 -13.19 -9.86
N CYS A 296 12.84 -13.08 -8.60
CA CYS A 296 11.99 -13.30 -7.43
C CYS A 296 12.08 -12.12 -6.47
N LEU A 297 10.96 -11.78 -5.83
CA LEU A 297 10.89 -10.79 -4.77
C LEU A 297 10.22 -11.41 -3.56
N VAL A 298 10.93 -11.45 -2.45
CA VAL A 298 10.42 -11.81 -1.13
C VAL A 298 10.01 -10.52 -0.42
N LEU A 299 8.71 -10.36 -0.19
CA LEU A 299 8.17 -9.30 0.62
C LEU A 299 8.06 -9.82 2.05
N ALA A 300 9.00 -9.44 2.92
CA ALA A 300 9.04 -9.77 4.35
C ALA A 300 8.81 -8.53 5.24
N ARG A 301 8.30 -7.45 4.64
CA ARG A 301 7.94 -6.20 5.32
C ARG A 301 6.46 -5.88 5.11
N PRO A 302 5.60 -6.10 6.11
CA PRO A 302 4.24 -5.62 6.02
C PRO A 302 4.18 -4.10 5.91
N THR A 303 3.35 -3.58 5.00
CA THR A 303 3.14 -2.13 4.86
C THR A 303 1.67 -1.78 4.58
N LYS A 304 1.23 -0.64 5.09
CA LYS A 304 -0.06 0.00 4.73
C LYS A 304 0.08 1.00 3.59
N SER A 305 1.30 1.30 3.16
CA SER A 305 1.59 2.29 2.12
C SER A 305 1.51 1.66 0.74
N GLU A 306 0.48 2.01 -0.03
CA GLU A 306 0.38 1.67 -1.46
C GLU A 306 1.61 2.15 -2.23
N MET A 307 2.07 3.36 -1.93
CA MET A 307 3.25 3.94 -2.58
C MET A 307 4.49 3.06 -2.41
N LEU A 308 4.79 2.64 -1.17
CA LEU A 308 5.95 1.80 -0.89
C LEU A 308 5.77 0.41 -1.53
N TYR A 309 4.57 -0.17 -1.42
CA TYR A 309 4.26 -1.46 -2.01
C TYR A 309 4.47 -1.48 -3.54
N VAL A 310 3.92 -0.50 -4.26
CA VAL A 310 4.05 -0.41 -5.72
C VAL A 310 5.52 -0.18 -6.13
N GLN A 311 6.27 0.61 -5.37
CA GLN A 311 7.70 0.80 -5.62
C GLN A 311 8.52 -0.47 -5.44
N ILE A 312 8.22 -1.25 -4.39
CA ILE A 312 8.88 -2.54 -4.12
C ILE A 312 8.58 -3.53 -5.24
N ILE A 313 7.29 -3.81 -5.50
CA ILE A 313 6.89 -4.79 -6.51
C ILE A 313 7.39 -4.40 -7.89
N GLY A 314 7.32 -3.11 -8.23
CA GLY A 314 7.80 -2.58 -9.51
C GLY A 314 9.27 -2.88 -9.83
N ARG A 315 10.11 -3.21 -8.83
CA ARG A 315 11.51 -3.63 -9.04
C ARG A 315 11.60 -5.02 -9.68
N ALA A 316 10.67 -5.90 -9.34
CA ALA A 316 10.60 -7.22 -9.93
C ALA A 316 9.87 -7.23 -11.27
N LEU A 317 9.21 -6.15 -11.70
CA LEU A 317 8.41 -6.15 -12.94
C LEU A 317 9.21 -5.81 -14.20
N ARG A 318 10.48 -5.42 -14.10
CA ARG A 318 11.31 -5.18 -15.30
C ARG A 318 11.44 -6.46 -16.12
N THR A 319 11.39 -6.32 -17.44
CA THR A 319 11.69 -7.41 -18.38
C THR A 319 13.18 -7.75 -18.31
N ALA A 320 13.50 -9.03 -18.50
CA ALA A 320 14.87 -9.51 -18.63
C ALA A 320 14.88 -10.75 -19.52
N GLU A 321 16.02 -11.02 -20.16
CA GLU A 321 16.14 -12.15 -21.08
C GLU A 321 15.84 -13.48 -20.37
N GLY A 322 15.04 -14.34 -20.98
CA GLY A 322 14.60 -15.60 -20.37
C GLY A 322 13.67 -15.44 -19.16
N LYS A 323 13.07 -14.26 -18.95
CA LYS A 323 12.10 -14.02 -17.88
C LYS A 323 10.68 -14.15 -18.40
N GLU A 324 10.04 -15.27 -18.11
CA GLU A 324 8.63 -15.47 -18.45
C GLU A 324 7.72 -14.66 -17.51
N HIS A 325 7.99 -14.73 -16.21
CA HIS A 325 7.28 -13.97 -15.19
C HIS A 325 8.20 -13.68 -13.99
N ALA A 326 7.86 -12.65 -13.22
CA ALA A 326 8.42 -12.40 -11.91
C ALA A 326 7.65 -13.19 -10.85
N LEU A 327 8.35 -13.71 -9.84
CA LEU A 327 7.72 -14.35 -8.70
C LEU A 327 7.71 -13.40 -7.50
N ILE A 328 6.54 -13.19 -6.90
CA ILE A 328 6.37 -12.41 -5.68
C ILE A 328 5.95 -13.37 -4.56
N LEU A 329 6.81 -13.48 -3.54
CA LEU A 329 6.57 -14.28 -2.34
C LEU A 329 6.20 -13.30 -1.21
N ASP A 330 4.90 -13.20 -0.92
CA ASP A 330 4.37 -12.27 0.07
C ASP A 330 4.17 -12.99 1.41
N HIS A 331 5.03 -12.66 2.38
CA HIS A 331 4.97 -13.20 3.74
C HIS A 331 4.26 -12.25 4.73
N THR A 332 3.43 -11.32 4.24
CA THR A 332 3.00 -10.13 5.00
C THR A 332 1.53 -9.79 4.90
N ASP A 333 0.76 -10.52 4.09
CA ASP A 333 -0.60 -10.18 3.66
C ASP A 333 -0.76 -8.82 2.98
N THR A 334 0.33 -8.18 2.57
CA THR A 334 0.26 -6.83 2.01
C THR A 334 -0.49 -6.81 0.69
N THR A 335 -0.23 -7.76 -0.21
CA THR A 335 -0.92 -7.85 -1.51
C THR A 335 -2.39 -8.23 -1.33
N ALA A 336 -2.69 -9.13 -0.40
CA ALA A 336 -4.08 -9.50 -0.09
C ALA A 336 -4.88 -8.31 0.48
N ARG A 337 -4.22 -7.43 1.24
CA ARG A 337 -4.82 -6.24 1.87
C ARG A 337 -4.93 -5.04 0.92
N LEU A 338 -3.89 -4.76 0.14
CA LEU A 338 -3.82 -3.59 -0.75
C LEU A 338 -4.35 -3.86 -2.16
N GLY A 339 -4.40 -5.13 -2.57
CA GLY A 339 -4.74 -5.53 -3.93
C GLY A 339 -3.51 -5.74 -4.80
N MET A 340 -3.74 -6.18 -6.04
CA MET A 340 -2.66 -6.35 -7.02
C MET A 340 -2.11 -5.00 -7.45
N VAL A 341 -0.80 -4.92 -7.69
CA VAL A 341 -0.12 -3.71 -8.22
C VAL A 341 -0.72 -3.22 -9.55
N THR A 342 -1.36 -4.09 -10.32
CA THR A 342 -2.06 -3.75 -11.58
C THR A 342 -3.34 -2.95 -11.36
N ASP A 343 -3.92 -3.05 -10.17
CA ASP A 343 -5.22 -2.47 -9.85
C ASP A 343 -5.06 -1.15 -9.08
N ILE A 344 -3.85 -0.86 -8.58
CA ILE A 344 -3.54 0.35 -7.81
C ILE A 344 -3.15 1.48 -8.76
N HIS A 345 -4.03 2.48 -8.88
CA HIS A 345 -3.80 3.72 -9.61
C HIS A 345 -4.64 4.85 -9.02
N HIS A 346 -4.20 6.09 -9.23
CA HIS A 346 -4.88 7.30 -8.76
C HIS A 346 -4.98 8.28 -9.93
N GLU A 347 -6.17 8.84 -10.15
CA GLU A 347 -6.43 9.78 -11.25
C GLU A 347 -6.15 11.25 -10.88
N HIS A 348 -6.03 11.53 -9.57
CA HIS A 348 -5.86 12.89 -9.05
C HIS A 348 -4.79 12.95 -7.96
N LEU A 349 -4.15 14.11 -7.84
CA LEU A 349 -3.25 14.41 -6.72
C LEU A 349 -4.04 14.63 -5.44
N ASP A 350 -3.49 14.19 -4.31
CA ASP A 350 -4.06 14.46 -2.99
C ASP A 350 -3.76 15.91 -2.58
N ASP A 351 -4.80 16.73 -2.41
CA ASP A 351 -4.70 18.13 -1.98
C ASP A 351 -4.66 18.30 -0.44
N GLY A 352 -4.67 17.19 0.30
CA GLY A 352 -4.68 17.14 1.75
C GLY A 352 -5.87 17.83 2.41
N ARG A 353 -6.92 18.22 1.67
CA ARG A 353 -8.18 18.65 2.27
C ARG A 353 -8.87 17.38 2.76
N PHE A 354 -9.43 17.42 3.97
CA PHE A 354 -10.25 16.31 4.46
C PHE A 354 -11.30 16.02 3.41
N ARG A 355 -11.28 14.79 2.85
CA ARG A 355 -12.34 14.32 1.96
C ARG A 355 -13.67 14.68 2.63
N GLN A 356 -14.45 15.58 2.00
CA GLN A 356 -15.89 15.55 2.15
C GLN A 356 -16.27 14.08 2.09
N LYS A 357 -17.08 13.60 3.05
CA LYS A 357 -17.53 12.20 3.17
C LYS A 357 -17.67 11.63 1.76
N LYS A 358 -16.68 10.84 1.31
CA LYS A 358 -16.81 10.12 0.06
C LYS A 358 -18.09 9.33 0.25
N THR A 359 -19.07 9.54 -0.62
CA THR A 359 -20.14 8.59 -0.87
C THR A 359 -19.47 7.22 -0.83
N ALA A 360 -19.95 6.30 0.01
CA ALA A 360 -19.28 5.03 0.23
C ALA A 360 -19.20 4.24 -1.08
N GLU A 361 -18.19 4.52 -1.90
CA GLU A 361 -17.81 3.74 -3.06
C GLU A 361 -17.56 2.34 -2.54
N ARG A 362 -18.19 1.35 -3.17
CA ARG A 362 -17.93 -0.06 -2.85
C ARG A 362 -16.42 -0.26 -2.97
N LYS A 363 -15.78 -0.67 -1.87
CA LYS A 363 -14.37 -1.05 -1.92
C LYS A 363 -14.22 -2.12 -3.01
N PRO A 364 -13.24 -1.97 -3.92
CA PRO A 364 -12.98 -2.98 -4.93
C PRO A 364 -12.74 -4.31 -4.23
N ALA A 365 -13.21 -5.40 -4.84
CA ALA A 365 -12.93 -6.73 -4.32
C ALA A 365 -11.41 -6.96 -4.34
N LEU A 366 -10.90 -7.65 -3.33
CA LEU A 366 -9.48 -7.94 -3.18
C LEU A 366 -9.19 -9.38 -3.62
N PRO A 367 -7.96 -9.65 -4.09
CA PRO A 367 -7.55 -10.99 -4.43
C PRO A 367 -7.42 -11.84 -3.16
N ARG A 368 -7.46 -13.17 -3.31
CA ARG A 368 -7.52 -14.10 -2.15
C ARG A 368 -6.54 -15.25 -2.29
N PRO A 369 -5.91 -15.71 -1.20
CA PRO A 369 -5.00 -16.84 -1.27
C PRO A 369 -5.74 -18.14 -1.63
N CYS A 370 -5.14 -18.95 -2.49
CA CYS A 370 -5.59 -20.30 -2.77
C CYS A 370 -5.34 -21.19 -1.54
N PRO A 371 -6.35 -21.90 -1.01
CA PRO A 371 -6.16 -22.77 0.16
C PRO A 371 -5.27 -23.98 -0.13
N LYS A 372 -5.05 -24.33 -1.41
CA LYS A 372 -4.23 -25.48 -1.82
C LYS A 372 -2.76 -25.14 -2.06
N CYS A 373 -2.47 -23.99 -2.67
CA CYS A 373 -1.11 -23.68 -3.14
C CYS A 373 -0.63 -22.27 -2.76
N ALA A 374 -1.40 -21.51 -1.98
CA ALA A 374 -1.10 -20.13 -1.58
C ALA A 374 -1.03 -19.09 -2.73
N PHE A 375 -1.19 -19.49 -3.99
CA PHE A 375 -1.29 -18.54 -5.11
C PHE A 375 -2.43 -17.54 -4.88
N LEU A 376 -2.15 -16.25 -5.08
CA LEU A 376 -3.12 -15.19 -4.86
C LEU A 376 -4.05 -15.08 -6.09
N ILE A 377 -5.25 -15.63 -5.93
CA ILE A 377 -6.26 -15.74 -6.99
C ILE A 377 -6.83 -14.35 -7.30
N PRO A 378 -6.76 -13.89 -8.57
CA PRO A 378 -7.37 -12.63 -8.99
C PRO A 378 -8.87 -12.58 -8.73
N VAL A 379 -9.39 -11.36 -8.60
CA VAL A 379 -10.82 -11.11 -8.42
C VAL A 379 -11.62 -11.72 -9.58
N GLY A 380 -12.72 -12.41 -9.25
CA GLY A 380 -13.62 -13.02 -10.25
C GLY A 380 -13.19 -14.39 -10.78
N ALA A 381 -11.95 -14.84 -10.54
CA ALA A 381 -11.52 -16.16 -10.96
C ALA A 381 -12.19 -17.29 -10.16
N LYS A 382 -12.84 -18.22 -10.87
CA LYS A 382 -13.51 -19.40 -10.28
C LYS A 382 -12.52 -20.50 -9.89
N LEU A 383 -11.50 -20.69 -10.73
CA LEU A 383 -10.42 -21.66 -10.55
C LEU A 383 -9.14 -20.93 -10.16
N CYS A 384 -8.31 -21.57 -9.33
CA CYS A 384 -6.95 -21.10 -9.10
C CYS A 384 -6.15 -21.25 -10.41
N PRO A 385 -5.59 -20.16 -10.98
CA PRO A 385 -4.81 -20.22 -12.21
C PRO A 385 -3.55 -21.09 -12.11
N GLU A 386 -3.03 -21.28 -10.91
CA GLU A 386 -1.78 -22.02 -10.69
C GLU A 386 -1.98 -23.52 -10.51
N CYS A 387 -2.94 -23.94 -9.67
CA CYS A 387 -3.10 -25.36 -9.30
C CYS A 387 -4.45 -25.98 -9.69
N GLY A 388 -5.31 -25.21 -10.38
CA GLY A 388 -6.64 -25.64 -10.82
C GLY A 388 -7.68 -25.80 -9.70
N PHE A 389 -7.36 -25.41 -8.46
CA PHE A 389 -8.30 -25.54 -7.34
C PHE A 389 -9.61 -24.78 -7.62
N GLU A 390 -10.72 -25.51 -7.66
CA GLU A 390 -12.06 -24.97 -7.80
C GLU A 390 -12.66 -24.68 -6.43
N ARG A 391 -13.12 -23.45 -6.22
CA ARG A 391 -13.84 -23.11 -5.00
C ARG A 391 -15.32 -23.35 -5.23
N LYS A 392 -15.87 -24.40 -4.61
CA LYS A 392 -17.31 -24.59 -4.50
C LYS A 392 -17.87 -23.45 -3.64
N ILE A 393 -18.63 -22.54 -4.26
CA ILE A 393 -19.40 -21.54 -3.54
C ILE A 393 -20.63 -22.28 -3.03
N GLU A 394 -20.61 -22.73 -1.78
CA GLU A 394 -21.82 -23.21 -1.13
C GLU A 394 -22.73 -22.01 -0.90
N SER A 395 -23.73 -21.85 -1.78
CA SER A 395 -24.82 -20.92 -1.56
C SER A 395 -25.59 -21.38 -0.34
N LYS A 396 -25.49 -20.63 0.77
CA LYS A 396 -26.42 -20.76 1.91
C LYS A 396 -27.79 -20.15 1.55
N ILE A 397 -28.37 -20.55 0.41
CA ILE A 397 -29.74 -20.22 0.07
C ILE A 397 -30.59 -21.29 0.76
N ILE A 398 -31.31 -20.88 1.80
CA ILE A 398 -32.36 -21.69 2.41
C ILE A 398 -33.64 -21.28 1.67
N GLU A 399 -34.11 -22.12 0.75
CA GLU A 399 -35.45 -21.96 0.18
C GLU A 399 -36.47 -22.22 1.28
N ARG A 400 -37.38 -21.26 1.48
CA ARG A 400 -38.60 -21.45 2.27
C ARG A 400 -39.78 -21.24 1.33
N GLU A 401 -40.80 -22.08 1.45
CA GLU A 401 -42.08 -21.81 0.80
C GLU A 401 -42.65 -20.49 1.32
N GLY A 402 -42.92 -19.55 0.41
CA GLY A 402 -43.58 -18.30 0.69
C GLY A 402 -44.42 -17.89 -0.51
N GLU A 403 -45.63 -17.42 -0.28
CA GLU A 403 -46.50 -16.88 -1.32
C GLU A 403 -45.86 -15.67 -1.99
N LEU A 404 -45.93 -15.64 -3.33
CA LEU A 404 -45.46 -14.52 -4.15
C LEU A 404 -46.33 -13.30 -3.89
N VAL A 405 -45.74 -12.22 -3.35
CA VAL A 405 -46.39 -10.91 -3.24
C VAL A 405 -45.78 -9.96 -4.26
N GLU A 406 -46.64 -9.22 -4.95
CA GLU A 406 -46.30 -8.28 -6.01
C GLU A 406 -45.35 -7.17 -5.54
N ILE A 407 -44.25 -6.97 -6.26
CA ILE A 407 -43.24 -5.95 -5.95
C ILE A 407 -43.76 -4.59 -6.43
N GLY A 408 -44.53 -3.91 -5.58
CA GLY A 408 -45.07 -2.58 -5.87
C GLY A 408 -45.11 -1.58 -4.71
N ALA A 409 -44.93 -2.02 -3.45
CA ALA A 409 -45.20 -1.16 -2.29
C ALA A 409 -44.09 -1.08 -1.22
N TRP A 410 -42.86 -1.50 -1.54
CA TRP A 410 -41.72 -1.35 -0.62
C TRP A 410 -40.87 -0.12 -0.96
N ARG A 411 -41.34 1.07 -0.56
CA ARG A 411 -40.42 2.18 -0.26
C ARG A 411 -39.70 1.83 1.05
N LEU A 412 -38.58 1.12 0.96
CA LEU A 412 -37.70 0.89 2.10
C LEU A 412 -36.58 1.93 2.12
N SER A 413 -36.80 2.93 2.97
CA SER A 413 -35.77 3.69 3.67
C SER A 413 -34.65 2.75 4.12
N LYS A 414 -33.41 2.99 3.67
CA LYS A 414 -32.24 2.23 4.11
C LYS A 414 -31.96 2.48 5.60
N PRO A 415 -31.86 1.46 6.46
CA PRO A 415 -31.08 1.56 7.68
C PRO A 415 -29.62 1.22 7.33
N ASN A 416 -28.72 2.12 7.71
CA ASN A 416 -27.27 1.93 7.56
C ASN A 416 -26.79 0.67 8.30
N GLY A 417 -25.82 -0.03 7.69
CA GLY A 417 -25.16 -1.23 8.20
C GLY A 417 -24.57 -1.08 9.60
N THR A 418 -24.25 -2.16 10.31
CA THR A 418 -23.43 -3.28 9.86
C THR A 418 -23.65 -4.48 10.80
N ASN A 419 -23.90 -5.65 10.23
CA ASN A 419 -23.21 -6.91 10.55
C ASN A 419 -24.00 -8.09 10.01
N ASN A 420 -23.29 -8.91 9.24
CA ASN A 420 -23.52 -10.34 9.21
C ASN A 420 -23.62 -10.83 10.66
N ASN A 421 -24.79 -11.30 11.07
CA ASN A 421 -24.90 -12.39 12.01
C ASN A 421 -26.32 -12.95 11.98
N PHE A 422 -26.41 -14.20 11.54
CA PHE A 422 -27.11 -15.28 12.21
C PHE A 422 -27.71 -14.87 13.58
N PHE A 423 -28.91 -14.30 13.60
CA PHE A 423 -29.71 -14.16 14.81
C PHE A 423 -31.05 -14.87 14.54
N PRO A 424 -31.42 -15.89 15.32
CA PRO A 424 -32.67 -16.64 15.09
C PRO A 424 -33.94 -15.86 15.46
N TYR A 425 -33.85 -14.53 15.62
CA TYR A 425 -34.95 -13.65 16.03
C TYR A 425 -35.11 -12.49 15.04
N SER A 426 -36.30 -12.37 14.48
CA SER A 426 -36.80 -11.25 13.69
C SER A 426 -36.91 -9.95 14.52
N TYR A 427 -37.17 -8.82 13.84
CA TYR A 427 -37.37 -7.52 14.48
C TYR A 427 -38.54 -7.55 15.48
N GLU A 428 -39.66 -8.16 15.08
CA GLU A 428 -40.84 -8.31 15.94
C GLU A 428 -40.57 -9.23 17.14
N GLU A 429 -39.83 -10.32 16.96
CA GLU A 429 -39.49 -11.21 18.07
C GLU A 429 -38.56 -10.54 19.09
N LYS A 430 -37.60 -9.72 18.62
CA LYS A 430 -36.75 -8.90 19.48
C LYS A 430 -37.55 -7.84 20.24
N MET A 431 -38.45 -7.15 19.55
CA MET A 431 -39.36 -6.18 20.16
C MET A 431 -40.24 -6.85 21.23
N ARG A 432 -40.83 -8.01 20.92
CA ARG A 432 -41.66 -8.79 21.84
C ARG A 432 -40.85 -9.29 23.05
N PHE A 433 -39.62 -9.76 22.84
CA PHE A 433 -38.73 -10.18 23.92
C PHE A 433 -38.38 -9.00 24.85
N TYR A 434 -38.12 -7.82 24.28
CA TYR A 434 -37.90 -6.60 25.07
C TYR A 434 -39.14 -6.15 25.85
N ALA A 435 -40.33 -6.20 25.23
CA ALA A 435 -41.59 -5.88 25.91
C ALA A 435 -41.88 -6.85 27.07
N GLN A 436 -41.57 -8.13 26.90
CA GLN A 436 -41.67 -9.15 27.96
C GLN A 436 -40.63 -8.96 29.09
N LEU A 437 -39.40 -8.56 28.77
CA LEU A 437 -38.41 -8.17 29.79
C LEU A 437 -38.87 -6.95 30.60
N ARG A 438 -39.52 -5.98 29.96
CA ARG A 438 -40.12 -4.83 30.64
C ARG A 438 -41.26 -5.27 31.57
N GLY A 439 -42.12 -6.20 31.13
CA GLY A 439 -43.18 -6.73 31.99
C GLY A 439 -42.63 -7.50 33.19
N TYR A 440 -41.62 -8.35 32.98
CA TYR A 440 -40.91 -9.03 34.08
C TYR A 440 -40.32 -8.02 35.07
N GLY A 441 -39.70 -6.96 34.56
CA GLY A 441 -39.10 -5.91 35.38
C GLY A 441 -40.12 -5.15 36.22
N VAL A 442 -41.31 -4.87 35.67
CA VAL A 442 -42.42 -4.24 36.41
C VAL A 442 -42.97 -5.17 37.48
N GLU A 443 -43.21 -6.45 37.15
CA GLU A 443 -43.70 -7.47 38.08
C GLU A 443 -42.78 -7.65 39.30
N HIS A 444 -41.47 -7.47 39.13
CA HIS A 444 -40.46 -7.69 40.17
C HIS A 444 -39.86 -6.39 40.74
N GLY A 445 -40.42 -5.22 40.41
CA GLY A 445 -40.00 -3.92 40.97
C GLY A 445 -38.61 -3.44 40.52
N TYR A 446 -38.10 -3.87 39.36
CA TYR A 446 -36.79 -3.44 38.85
C TYR A 446 -36.83 -2.06 38.20
N LYS A 447 -35.69 -1.36 38.24
CA LYS A 447 -35.53 -0.06 37.58
C LYS A 447 -35.73 -0.16 36.05
N PRO A 448 -36.29 0.86 35.37
CA PRO A 448 -36.57 0.81 33.93
C PRO A 448 -35.37 0.46 33.03
N GLY A 449 -34.15 0.80 33.45
CA GLY A 449 -32.92 0.45 32.73
C GLY A 449 -32.56 -1.04 32.76
N TRP A 450 -33.13 -1.83 33.66
CA TRP A 450 -32.83 -3.25 33.82
C TRP A 450 -33.18 -4.06 32.56
N ALA A 451 -34.35 -3.82 31.97
CA ALA A 451 -34.78 -4.52 30.76
C ALA A 451 -33.85 -4.22 29.56
N LYS A 452 -33.33 -2.99 29.47
CA LYS A 452 -32.36 -2.59 28.43
C LYS A 452 -31.03 -3.33 28.58
N LEU A 453 -30.55 -3.46 29.82
CA LEU A 453 -29.32 -4.21 30.11
C LEU A 453 -29.48 -5.70 29.81
N LYS A 454 -30.60 -6.31 30.22
CA LYS A 454 -30.88 -7.72 29.93
C LYS A 454 -31.09 -8.00 28.44
N TYR A 455 -31.70 -7.09 27.71
CA TYR A 455 -31.77 -7.16 26.25
C TYR A 455 -30.37 -7.14 25.62
N ARG A 456 -29.50 -6.24 26.08
CA ARG A 456 -28.11 -6.13 25.62
C ARG A 456 -27.30 -7.40 25.88
N GLU A 457 -27.51 -8.04 27.04
CA GLU A 457 -26.90 -9.34 27.37
C GLU A 457 -27.38 -10.47 26.45
N LYS A 458 -28.67 -10.51 26.10
CA LYS A 458 -29.26 -11.55 25.22
C LYS A 458 -28.81 -11.41 23.76
N PHE A 459 -28.67 -10.18 23.26
CA PHE A 459 -28.44 -9.91 21.83
C PHE A 459 -27.03 -9.35 21.56
N ASN A 460 -26.00 -9.95 22.16
CA ASN A 460 -24.57 -9.68 21.94
C ASN A 460 -24.20 -8.19 21.86
N GLY A 461 -24.68 -7.39 22.82
CA GLY A 461 -24.31 -5.97 22.91
C GLY A 461 -25.23 -5.01 22.15
N ALA A 462 -26.23 -5.50 21.41
CA ALA A 462 -27.22 -4.66 20.75
C ALA A 462 -28.18 -4.00 21.76
N TRP A 463 -28.53 -2.72 21.52
CA TRP A 463 -29.53 -2.01 22.30
C TRP A 463 -30.92 -2.16 21.67
N PRO A 464 -32.00 -2.13 22.48
CA PRO A 464 -33.36 -2.11 21.93
C PRO A 464 -33.60 -0.79 21.18
N ASP A 465 -34.42 -0.84 20.13
CA ASP A 465 -34.80 0.36 19.39
C ASP A 465 -35.46 1.37 20.33
N TRP A 466 -35.17 2.65 20.13
CA TRP A 466 -35.67 3.71 20.98
C TRP A 466 -37.21 3.78 20.93
N ALA A 467 -37.80 3.49 19.76
CA ALA A 467 -39.25 3.48 19.53
C ALA A 467 -39.98 2.39 20.33
N TRP A 468 -39.27 1.37 20.82
CA TRP A 468 -39.88 0.28 21.60
C TRP A 468 -40.14 0.64 23.06
N ASN A 469 -39.65 1.80 23.53
CA ASN A 469 -39.91 2.25 24.90
C ASN A 469 -41.37 2.65 25.11
N ASP A 470 -42.07 3.03 24.03
CA ASP A 470 -43.47 3.45 24.06
C ASP A 470 -44.45 2.26 23.95
N HIS A 471 -43.93 1.05 23.69
CA HIS A 471 -44.74 -0.16 23.62
C HIS A 471 -45.14 -0.61 25.03
N HIS A 472 -46.35 -1.17 25.19
CA HIS A 472 -46.81 -1.64 26.50
C HIS A 472 -45.98 -2.86 26.99
N PRO A 473 -45.60 -2.91 28.27
CA PRO A 473 -45.00 -4.09 28.87
C PRO A 473 -45.89 -5.33 28.70
N MET A 474 -45.29 -6.46 28.36
CA MET A 474 -46.02 -7.73 28.15
C MET A 474 -45.68 -8.74 29.24
N ALA A 475 -46.62 -9.62 29.57
CA ALA A 475 -46.36 -10.71 30.51
C ALA A 475 -45.21 -11.61 30.01
N PRO A 476 -44.24 -11.98 30.87
CA PRO A 476 -43.07 -12.73 30.43
C PRO A 476 -43.41 -14.18 30.10
N GLY A 477 -43.08 -14.59 28.88
CA GLY A 477 -43.22 -15.96 28.40
C GLY A 477 -42.11 -16.89 28.90
N PRO A 478 -42.20 -18.19 28.59
CA PRO A 478 -41.27 -19.22 29.09
C PRO A 478 -39.80 -18.93 28.77
N GLU A 479 -39.54 -18.40 27.57
CA GLU A 479 -38.19 -18.10 27.10
C GLU A 479 -37.53 -16.97 27.91
N VAL A 480 -38.27 -15.88 28.17
CA VAL A 480 -37.77 -14.75 28.96
C VAL A 480 -37.52 -15.19 30.41
N ARG A 481 -38.42 -16.00 30.99
CA ARG A 481 -38.25 -16.53 32.34
C ARG A 481 -37.01 -17.44 32.43
N GLN A 482 -36.80 -18.33 31.48
CA GLN A 482 -35.64 -19.22 31.44
C GLN A 482 -34.34 -18.42 31.25
N PHE A 483 -34.34 -17.42 30.36
CA PHE A 483 -33.19 -16.54 30.16
C PHE A 483 -32.83 -15.77 31.43
N VAL A 484 -33.80 -15.09 32.05
CA VAL A 484 -33.57 -14.32 33.29
C VAL A 484 -33.07 -15.23 34.41
N ARG A 485 -33.68 -16.42 34.58
CA ARG A 485 -33.23 -17.43 35.55
C ARG A 485 -31.79 -17.86 35.29
N SER A 486 -31.41 -18.14 34.04
CA SER A 486 -30.03 -18.52 33.67
C SER A 486 -29.02 -17.44 34.04
N ARG A 487 -29.39 -16.16 33.88
CA ARG A 487 -28.51 -15.03 34.23
C ARG A 487 -28.36 -14.88 35.74
N PHE A 488 -29.41 -15.15 36.51
CA PHE A 488 -29.32 -15.14 37.97
C PHE A 488 -28.46 -16.28 38.51
N ILE A 489 -28.54 -17.48 37.92
CA ILE A 489 -27.65 -18.60 38.26
C ILE A 489 -26.20 -18.23 37.93
N ALA A 490 -25.95 -17.74 36.71
CA ALA A 490 -24.60 -17.33 36.29
C ALA A 490 -24.03 -16.20 37.18
N TRP A 491 -24.87 -15.25 37.62
CA TRP A 491 -24.46 -14.23 38.58
C TRP A 491 -24.18 -14.83 39.96
N ALA A 492 -24.99 -15.77 40.42
CA ALA A 492 -24.81 -16.44 41.71
C ALA A 492 -23.50 -17.23 41.77
N GLU A 493 -23.04 -17.78 40.64
CA GLU A 493 -21.78 -18.54 40.49
C GLU A 493 -20.58 -17.64 40.12
N SER A 494 -20.80 -16.36 39.80
CA SER A 494 -19.74 -15.45 39.37
C SER A 494 -18.74 -15.13 40.51
N PRO A 495 -17.42 -15.00 40.22
CA PRO A 495 -16.42 -14.50 41.16
C PRO A 495 -16.69 -13.07 41.65
N ASP A 496 -17.43 -12.29 40.85
CA ASP A 496 -17.81 -10.91 41.17
C ASP A 496 -18.98 -10.82 42.16
N ASN A 497 -19.65 -11.94 42.44
CA ASN A 497 -20.69 -11.99 43.46
C ASN A 497 -20.04 -11.77 44.84
N PRO A 498 -20.44 -10.74 45.61
CA PRO A 498 -19.86 -10.46 46.92
C PRO A 498 -19.95 -11.64 47.89
N ARG A 499 -20.92 -12.55 47.70
CA ARG A 499 -21.07 -13.78 48.51
C ARG A 499 -20.04 -14.87 48.20
N ASN A 500 -19.40 -14.81 47.03
CA ASN A 500 -18.38 -15.76 46.58
C ASN A 500 -16.95 -15.24 46.77
N LYS A 501 -16.79 -13.98 47.20
CA LYS A 501 -15.47 -13.42 47.56
C LYS A 501 -15.01 -14.04 48.87
N ARG A 502 -13.95 -14.85 48.83
CA ARG A 502 -13.26 -15.34 50.03
C ARG A 502 -12.73 -14.14 50.84
N PRO A 503 -12.93 -14.09 52.16
CA PRO A 503 -12.37 -13.02 52.98
C PRO A 503 -10.86 -13.21 53.08
N GLY A 504 -10.08 -12.27 52.53
CA GLY A 504 -8.64 -12.17 52.79
C GLY A 504 -7.75 -12.22 51.54
N ALA A 505 -7.52 -11.05 50.95
CA ALA A 505 -6.25 -10.65 50.31
C ALA A 505 -6.34 -9.12 50.13
N ALA A 506 -6.02 -8.41 51.21
CA ALA A 506 -5.68 -6.99 51.17
C ALA A 506 -4.23 -6.84 50.72
#